data_AF-A0A9P7C2M8-F1
#
_entry.id   AF-A0A9P7C2M8-F1
#
_cell.length_a   1.000
_cell.length_b   1.000
_cell.length_c   1.000
_cell.angle_alpha   90.00
_cell.angle_beta   90.00
_cell.angle_gamma   90.00
#
_symmetry.space_group_name_H-M   'P 1'
#
loop_
_entity.id
_entity.type
_entity.pdbx_description
1 polymer ?
#
loop_
_entity_poly.entity_id
_entity_poly.type
_entity_poly.pdbx_seq_one_letter_code
_entity_poly.pdbx_strand_id
1 'polypeptide(L)'
;MLSPPLAVAARAGPKPVTKKRKLAASRTFQPVDPSAPRGFEYLYLNRNRKLTRAEIRRNLRLLGLDLSRVLDICFPGPKVIGLLVHVLYKEEVISLLSAAKVPLVDGFDPLDPVNLADPELQHLSLADKANECAELQFTRCSRALSRLGAGRAHLVGPIGKYFSTKGWIDEDSLSQILSSLPSPPSASRGRDPGAAFRGDTVMSDALVSDAASAGSHSL
;
A
#
# COMPACT_ATOMS: atom_id res chain seq x y z
N MET A 1 -26.01 -26.53 52.55
CA MET A 1 -24.80 -26.08 51.84
C MET A 1 -25.00 -26.38 50.35
N LEU A 2 -25.59 -25.45 49.59
CA LEU A 2 -25.69 -25.54 48.12
C LEU A 2 -24.76 -24.48 47.52
N SER A 3 -23.73 -24.92 46.79
CA SER A 3 -22.86 -24.05 46.00
C SER A 3 -23.55 -23.68 44.67
N PRO A 4 -23.35 -22.46 44.13
CA PRO A 4 -23.92 -22.08 42.83
C PRO A 4 -23.06 -22.59 41.66
N PRO A 5 -23.63 -22.74 40.45
CA PRO A 5 -22.92 -23.28 39.29
C PRO A 5 -22.03 -22.23 38.61
N LEU A 6 -20.87 -22.65 38.12
CA LEU A 6 -19.99 -21.84 37.27
C LEU A 6 -20.67 -21.53 35.93
N ALA A 7 -20.79 -20.24 35.60
CA ALA A 7 -21.23 -19.78 34.29
C ALA A 7 -20.12 -19.99 33.24
N VAL A 8 -20.36 -20.86 32.27
CA VAL A 8 -19.50 -21.03 31.10
C VAL A 8 -19.77 -19.89 30.11
N ALA A 9 -18.79 -19.02 29.91
CA ALA A 9 -18.87 -17.95 28.91
C ALA A 9 -18.95 -18.54 27.49
N ALA A 10 -20.08 -18.36 26.81
CA ALA A 10 -20.25 -18.76 25.42
C ALA A 10 -19.30 -17.97 24.51
N ARG A 11 -18.43 -18.67 23.77
CA ARG A 11 -17.58 -18.06 22.74
C ARG A 11 -18.46 -17.53 21.61
N ALA A 12 -18.39 -16.22 21.36
CA ALA A 12 -19.09 -15.59 20.25
C ALA A 12 -18.67 -16.23 18.91
N GLY A 13 -19.65 -16.67 18.11
CA GLY A 13 -19.44 -17.25 16.79
C GLY A 13 -18.77 -16.27 15.81
N PRO A 14 -18.14 -16.78 14.73
CA PRO A 14 -17.44 -15.94 13.76
C PRO A 14 -18.41 -14.95 13.11
N LYS A 15 -18.01 -13.66 13.09
CA LYS A 15 -18.82 -12.59 12.51
C LYS A 15 -19.07 -12.84 11.00
N PRO A 16 -20.29 -12.58 10.50
CA PRO A 16 -20.62 -12.81 9.10
C PRO A 16 -19.75 -11.97 8.15
N VAL A 17 -19.25 -12.60 7.09
CA VAL A 17 -18.36 -11.97 6.10
C VAL A 17 -19.17 -11.07 5.17
N THR A 18 -18.84 -9.77 5.15
CA THR A 18 -19.50 -8.76 4.29
C THR A 18 -19.37 -9.08 2.79
N LYS A 19 -20.36 -8.69 1.97
CA LYS A 19 -20.32 -8.85 0.50
C LYS A 19 -19.03 -8.30 -0.14
N LYS A 20 -18.54 -7.15 0.33
CA LYS A 20 -17.27 -6.55 -0.13
C LYS A 20 -16.05 -7.45 0.10
N ARG A 21 -15.96 -8.08 1.28
CA ARG A 21 -14.88 -9.04 1.60
C ARG A 21 -14.94 -10.28 0.71
N LYS A 22 -16.15 -10.77 0.38
CA LYS A 22 -16.31 -11.90 -0.54
C LYS A 22 -15.84 -11.56 -1.96
N LEU A 23 -16.21 -10.37 -2.46
CA LEU A 23 -15.75 -9.90 -3.77
C LEU A 23 -14.23 -9.64 -3.81
N ALA A 24 -13.65 -9.12 -2.73
CA ALA A 24 -12.20 -8.97 -2.64
C ALA A 24 -11.48 -10.33 -2.64
N ALA A 25 -12.02 -11.32 -1.94
CA ALA A 25 -11.47 -12.68 -1.94
C ALA A 25 -11.62 -13.37 -3.30
N SER A 26 -12.72 -13.14 -4.03
CA SER A 26 -12.91 -13.75 -5.36
C SER A 26 -11.89 -13.24 -6.38
N ARG A 27 -11.44 -11.98 -6.26
CA ARG A 27 -10.39 -11.41 -7.12
C ARG A 27 -9.07 -12.16 -7.03
N THR A 28 -8.76 -12.79 -5.89
CA THR A 28 -7.55 -13.61 -5.73
C THR A 28 -7.56 -14.85 -6.63
N PHE A 29 -8.74 -15.35 -6.99
CA PHE A 29 -8.93 -16.55 -7.81
C PHE A 29 -9.25 -16.22 -9.26
N GLN A 30 -9.33 -14.94 -9.63
CA GLN A 30 -9.54 -14.53 -11.01
C GLN A 30 -8.20 -14.51 -11.76
N PRO A 31 -8.20 -14.88 -13.06
CA PRO A 31 -7.01 -14.74 -13.89
C PRO A 31 -6.50 -13.31 -13.82
N VAL A 32 -5.18 -13.16 -13.69
CA VAL A 32 -4.56 -11.83 -13.68
C VAL A 32 -4.72 -11.23 -15.07
N ASP A 33 -5.63 -10.27 -15.19
CA ASP A 33 -5.78 -9.51 -16.43
C ASP A 33 -4.48 -8.72 -16.69
N PRO A 34 -3.77 -8.98 -17.80
CA PRO A 34 -2.56 -8.25 -18.14
C PRO A 34 -2.82 -6.77 -18.46
N SER A 35 -4.05 -6.39 -18.80
CA SER A 35 -4.47 -5.01 -19.08
C SER A 35 -4.92 -4.25 -17.84
N ALA A 36 -5.12 -4.92 -16.69
CA ALA A 36 -5.62 -4.27 -15.49
C ALA A 36 -4.67 -3.14 -15.01
N PRO A 37 -5.20 -1.99 -14.57
CA PRO A 37 -4.39 -0.90 -14.03
C PRO A 37 -3.57 -1.36 -12.82
N ARG A 38 -2.23 -1.31 -12.96
CA ARG A 38 -1.28 -1.62 -11.89
C ARG A 38 -0.62 -0.34 -11.41
N GLY A 39 -0.43 -0.25 -10.10
CA GLY A 39 0.35 0.82 -9.50
C GLY A 39 -0.35 1.47 -8.33
N PHE A 40 0.16 2.64 -7.98
CA PHE A 40 -0.23 3.38 -6.79
C PHE A 40 -0.47 4.83 -7.14
N GLU A 41 -1.29 5.49 -6.34
CA GLU A 41 -1.56 6.90 -6.50
C GLU A 41 -1.78 7.56 -5.14
N TYR A 42 -1.28 8.79 -5.02
CA TYR A 42 -1.62 9.67 -3.92
C TYR A 42 -2.90 10.43 -4.24
N LEU A 43 -3.87 10.32 -3.34
CA LEU A 43 -5.07 11.15 -3.33
C LEU A 43 -4.90 12.24 -2.27
N TYR A 44 -5.11 13.48 -2.66
CA TYR A 44 -4.91 14.63 -1.79
C TYR A 44 -6.23 15.17 -1.26
N LEU A 45 -6.30 15.41 0.04
CA LEU A 45 -7.47 15.91 0.75
C LEU A 45 -7.13 17.20 1.48
N ASN A 46 -8.09 18.12 1.53
CA ASN A 46 -8.01 19.28 2.39
C ASN A 46 -8.18 18.90 3.87
N ARG A 47 -7.48 19.60 4.76
CA ARG A 47 -7.71 19.59 6.22
C ARG A 47 -7.94 21.02 6.72
N ASN A 48 -8.91 21.15 7.62
CA ASN A 48 -9.24 22.43 8.26
C ASN A 48 -8.42 22.72 9.53
N ARG A 49 -7.86 21.68 10.17
CA ARG A 49 -7.07 21.79 11.39
C ARG A 49 -5.91 20.80 11.39
N LYS A 50 -5.02 20.94 12.38
CA LYS A 50 -4.01 19.93 12.67
C LYS A 50 -4.72 18.63 13.10
N LEU A 51 -4.39 17.54 12.42
CA LEU A 51 -4.93 16.21 12.64
C LEU A 51 -3.77 15.23 12.80
N THR A 52 -3.86 14.38 13.80
CA THR A 52 -2.94 13.25 13.97
C THR A 52 -3.26 12.14 12.97
N ARG A 53 -2.28 11.27 12.67
CA ARG A 53 -2.53 10.08 11.83
C ARG A 53 -3.63 9.18 12.41
N ALA A 54 -3.74 9.10 13.75
CA ALA A 54 -4.75 8.30 14.43
C ALA A 54 -6.16 8.86 14.20
N GLU A 55 -6.34 10.19 14.33
CA GLU A 55 -7.60 10.86 14.03
C GLU A 55 -8.00 10.67 12.56
N ILE A 56 -7.06 10.81 11.62
CA ILE A 56 -7.33 10.59 10.19
C ILE A 56 -7.82 9.17 9.96
N ARG A 57 -7.11 8.16 10.50
CA ARG A 57 -7.52 6.76 10.40
C ARG A 57 -8.91 6.52 10.98
N ARG A 58 -9.23 7.14 12.13
CA ARG A 58 -10.57 7.07 12.73
C ARG A 58 -11.62 7.65 11.79
N ASN A 59 -11.39 8.85 11.25
CA ASN A 59 -12.35 9.53 10.37
C ASN A 59 -12.55 8.79 9.05
N LEU A 60 -11.47 8.32 8.41
CA LEU A 60 -11.57 7.51 7.19
C LEU A 60 -12.36 6.21 7.42
N ARG A 61 -12.21 5.58 8.58
CA ARG A 61 -13.01 4.40 8.95
C ARG A 61 -14.49 4.74 9.11
N LEU A 62 -14.82 5.90 9.69
CA LEU A 62 -16.21 6.38 9.81
C LEU A 62 -16.83 6.66 8.44
N LEU A 63 -16.03 7.13 7.47
CA LEU A 63 -16.44 7.28 6.07
C LEU A 63 -16.56 5.95 5.32
N GLY A 64 -16.28 4.81 5.96
CA GLY A 64 -16.40 3.48 5.37
C GLY A 64 -15.19 3.05 4.52
N LEU A 65 -14.08 3.78 4.58
CA LEU A 65 -12.85 3.36 3.90
C LEU A 65 -12.21 2.17 4.63
N ASP A 66 -11.64 1.27 3.83
CA ASP A 66 -10.89 0.13 4.31
C ASP A 66 -9.44 0.52 4.54
N LEU A 67 -9.10 0.77 5.81
CA LEU A 67 -7.74 1.15 6.23
C LEU A 67 -6.68 0.09 5.94
N SER A 68 -7.07 -1.15 5.63
CA SER A 68 -6.11 -2.18 5.19
C SER A 68 -5.58 -1.88 3.78
N ARG A 69 -6.39 -1.22 2.94
CA ARG A 69 -6.05 -0.86 1.56
C ARG A 69 -5.45 0.55 1.42
N VAL A 70 -5.50 1.36 2.47
CA VAL A 70 -4.71 2.60 2.57
C VAL A 70 -3.27 2.23 2.95
N LEU A 71 -2.33 2.60 2.09
CA LEU A 71 -0.92 2.20 2.16
C LEU A 71 -0.10 3.16 3.00
N ASP A 72 -0.29 4.46 2.82
CA ASP A 72 0.30 5.49 3.66
C ASP A 72 -0.62 6.70 3.82
N ILE A 73 -0.36 7.47 4.88
CA ILE A 73 -0.98 8.77 5.15
C ILE A 73 0.16 9.75 5.40
N CYS A 74 0.32 10.74 4.52
CA CYS A 74 1.37 11.75 4.62
C CYS A 74 0.77 13.17 4.72
N PHE A 75 1.62 14.12 5.09
CA PHE A 75 1.28 15.54 5.16
C PHE A 75 2.24 16.30 4.23
N PRO A 76 1.92 16.37 2.93
CA PRO A 76 2.84 16.89 1.94
C PRO A 76 2.93 18.42 1.97
N GLY A 77 1.92 19.10 2.52
CA GLY A 77 1.87 20.56 2.56
C GLY A 77 0.97 21.13 3.65
N PRO A 78 0.87 22.46 3.73
CA PRO A 78 -0.07 23.15 4.61
C PRO A 78 -1.48 22.71 4.27
N LYS A 79 -2.28 22.36 5.26
CA LYS A 79 -3.71 22.04 5.06
C LYS A 79 -4.00 20.92 4.02
N VAL A 80 -3.01 20.10 3.66
CA VAL A 80 -3.19 18.94 2.78
C VAL A 80 -2.83 17.63 3.50
N ILE A 81 -3.59 16.57 3.21
CA ILE A 81 -3.33 15.18 3.59
C ILE A 81 -3.15 14.39 2.30
N GLY A 82 -2.09 13.59 2.20
CA GLY A 82 -1.91 12.62 1.12
C GLY A 82 -2.28 11.22 1.58
N LEU A 83 -3.08 10.51 0.78
CA LEU A 83 -3.45 9.11 0.98
C LEU A 83 -2.88 8.27 -0.16
N LEU A 84 -1.97 7.35 0.15
CA LEU A 84 -1.45 6.41 -0.85
C LEU A 84 -2.38 5.21 -0.94
N VAL A 85 -2.88 4.91 -2.14
CA VAL A 85 -3.77 3.76 -2.41
C VAL A 85 -3.34 3.04 -3.69
N HIS A 86 -3.75 1.77 -3.83
CA HIS A 86 -3.62 1.06 -5.10
C HIS A 86 -4.65 1.60 -6.10
N VAL A 87 -4.30 1.66 -7.40
CA VAL A 87 -5.17 2.21 -8.46
C VAL A 87 -6.54 1.53 -8.49
N LEU A 88 -6.60 0.20 -8.35
CA LEU A 88 -7.86 -0.56 -8.26
C LEU A 88 -8.77 -0.18 -7.07
N TYR A 89 -8.24 0.47 -6.04
CA TYR A 89 -9.02 0.96 -4.90
C TYR A 89 -9.42 2.44 -5.04
N LYS A 90 -8.77 3.18 -5.95
CA LYS A 90 -8.98 4.62 -6.15
C LYS A 90 -10.46 4.95 -6.35
N GLU A 91 -11.13 4.32 -7.30
CA GLU A 91 -12.53 4.60 -7.62
C GLU A 91 -13.47 4.39 -6.43
N GLU A 92 -13.23 3.36 -5.61
CA GLU A 92 -14.01 3.14 -4.39
C GLU A 92 -13.76 4.25 -3.36
N VAL A 93 -12.52 4.72 -3.22
CA VAL A 93 -12.18 5.84 -2.33
C VAL A 93 -12.84 7.13 -2.80
N ILE A 94 -12.74 7.44 -4.10
CA ILE A 94 -13.37 8.63 -4.70
C ILE A 94 -14.89 8.60 -4.49
N SER A 95 -15.53 7.46 -4.74
CA SER A 95 -16.97 7.28 -4.53
C SER A 95 -17.38 7.53 -3.07
N LEU A 96 -16.63 6.98 -2.10
CA LEU A 96 -16.91 7.18 -0.67
C LEU A 96 -16.72 8.64 -0.23
N LEU A 97 -15.67 9.29 -0.71
CA LEU A 97 -15.40 10.71 -0.40
C LEU A 97 -16.45 11.62 -1.03
N SER A 98 -16.83 11.36 -2.28
CA SER A 98 -17.88 12.10 -3.00
C SER A 98 -19.24 11.96 -2.30
N ALA A 99 -19.61 10.74 -1.87
CA ALA A 99 -20.82 10.51 -1.08
C ALA A 99 -20.84 11.32 0.23
N ALA A 100 -19.67 11.58 0.83
CA ALA A 100 -19.51 12.42 2.01
C ALA A 100 -19.28 13.91 1.70
N LYS A 101 -19.36 14.32 0.43
CA LYS A 101 -19.10 15.70 -0.05
C LYS A 101 -17.71 16.21 0.32
N VAL A 102 -16.72 15.31 0.38
CA VAL A 102 -15.32 15.67 0.63
C VAL A 102 -14.63 15.87 -0.72
N PRO A 103 -14.23 17.10 -1.09
CA PRO A 103 -13.53 17.34 -2.34
C PRO A 103 -12.09 16.82 -2.29
N LEU A 104 -11.63 16.29 -3.42
CA LEU A 104 -10.22 16.04 -3.66
C LEU A 104 -9.49 17.32 -4.05
N VAL A 105 -8.20 17.36 -3.77
CA VAL A 105 -7.31 18.42 -4.27
C VAL A 105 -6.69 17.92 -5.57
N ASP A 106 -7.16 18.48 -6.68
CA ASP A 106 -6.65 18.14 -8.01
C ASP A 106 -5.35 18.89 -8.31
N GLY A 107 -4.43 18.23 -9.03
CA GLY A 107 -3.19 18.86 -9.51
C GLY A 107 -2.15 19.20 -8.43
N PHE A 108 -2.33 18.73 -7.19
CA PHE A 108 -1.36 18.99 -6.14
C PHE A 108 -0.01 18.29 -6.42
N ASP A 109 1.06 19.08 -6.52
CA ASP A 109 2.43 18.59 -6.66
C ASP A 109 3.23 18.81 -5.37
N PRO A 110 3.66 17.76 -4.66
CA PRO A 110 4.46 17.89 -3.45
C PRO A 110 5.84 18.54 -3.66
N LEU A 111 6.32 18.63 -4.92
CA LEU A 111 7.59 19.26 -5.26
C LEU A 111 7.46 20.74 -5.60
N ASP A 112 6.24 21.25 -5.76
CA ASP A 112 6.01 22.65 -6.10
C ASP A 112 6.43 23.56 -4.93
N PRO A 113 7.35 24.53 -5.14
CA PRO A 113 7.79 25.46 -4.10
C PRO A 113 6.66 26.32 -3.53
N VAL A 114 5.53 26.48 -4.24
CA VAL A 114 4.33 27.18 -3.73
C VAL A 114 3.72 26.44 -2.52
N ASN A 115 3.91 25.13 -2.42
CA ASN A 115 3.40 24.33 -1.32
C ASN A 115 4.27 24.42 -0.04
N LEU A 116 5.43 25.09 -0.10
CA LEU A 116 6.28 25.36 1.04
C LEU A 116 5.75 26.59 1.81
N ALA A 117 4.89 26.33 2.80
CA ALA A 117 4.28 27.39 3.61
C ALA A 117 4.99 27.65 4.95
N ASP A 118 6.25 27.22 5.09
CA ASP A 118 7.04 27.56 6.26
C ASP A 118 7.41 29.05 6.21
N PRO A 119 7.00 29.88 7.19
CA PRO A 119 7.37 31.29 7.25
C PRO A 119 8.88 31.50 7.26
N GLU A 120 9.62 30.60 7.90
CA GLU A 120 11.08 30.70 8.02
C GLU A 120 11.77 30.46 6.68
N LEU A 121 11.16 29.72 5.76
CA LEU A 121 11.73 29.42 4.44
C LEU A 121 11.27 30.38 3.34
N GLN A 122 10.45 31.39 3.67
CA GLN A 122 9.90 32.29 2.65
C GLN A 122 10.95 33.19 2.00
N HIS A 123 12.04 33.48 2.71
CA HIS A 123 13.16 34.30 2.24
C HIS A 123 14.04 33.59 1.20
N LEU A 124 13.90 32.27 1.06
CA LEU A 124 14.70 31.47 0.13
C LEU A 124 14.34 31.77 -1.33
N SER A 125 15.30 31.57 -2.23
CA SER A 125 15.07 31.63 -3.67
C SER A 125 14.13 30.51 -4.12
N LEU A 126 13.54 30.64 -5.31
CA LEU A 126 12.68 29.57 -5.85
C LEU A 126 13.43 28.26 -6.05
N ALA A 127 14.71 28.30 -6.43
CA ALA A 127 15.55 27.13 -6.59
C ALA A 127 15.79 26.42 -5.25
N ASP A 128 16.12 27.19 -4.21
CA ASP A 128 16.35 26.63 -2.86
C ASP A 128 15.05 26.06 -2.28
N LYS A 129 13.90 26.71 -2.50
CA LYS A 129 12.59 26.17 -2.10
C LYS A 129 12.27 24.86 -2.80
N ALA A 130 12.61 24.73 -4.08
CA ALA A 130 12.41 23.48 -4.81
C ALA A 130 13.29 22.34 -4.24
N ASN A 131 14.54 22.66 -3.88
CA ASN A 131 15.44 21.71 -3.22
C ASN A 131 14.89 21.26 -1.86
N GLU A 132 14.42 22.19 -1.03
CA GLU A 132 13.77 21.89 0.25
C GLU A 132 12.50 21.03 0.07
N CYS A 133 11.66 21.32 -0.92
CA CYS A 133 10.50 20.48 -1.25
C CYS A 133 10.91 19.05 -1.62
N ALA A 134 11.99 18.88 -2.40
CA ALA A 134 12.52 17.57 -2.77
C ALA A 134 13.02 16.80 -1.54
N GLU A 135 13.81 17.43 -0.67
CA GLU A 135 14.32 16.82 0.57
C GLU A 135 13.19 16.41 1.54
N LEU A 136 12.18 17.28 1.69
CA LEU A 136 11.00 16.97 2.49
C LEU A 136 10.22 15.81 1.89
N GLN A 137 10.08 15.76 0.57
CA GLN A 137 9.37 14.67 -0.10
C GLN A 137 10.12 13.35 -0.02
N PHE A 138 11.44 13.37 -0.23
CA PHE A 138 12.33 12.24 -0.01
C PHE A 138 12.15 11.68 1.40
N THR A 139 12.25 12.53 2.42
CA THR A 139 12.06 12.16 3.83
C THR A 139 10.68 11.52 4.08
N ARG A 140 9.62 12.04 3.47
CA ARG A 140 8.27 11.46 3.59
C ARG A 140 8.20 10.07 2.96
N CYS A 141 8.75 9.90 1.77
CA CYS A 141 8.78 8.62 1.06
C CYS A 141 9.60 7.58 1.82
N SER A 142 10.79 7.92 2.30
CA SER A 142 11.63 7.04 3.13
C SER A 142 10.88 6.58 4.38
N ARG A 143 10.25 7.52 5.11
CA ARG A 143 9.41 7.18 6.27
C ARG A 143 8.20 6.32 5.91
N ALA A 144 7.60 6.50 4.73
CA ALA A 144 6.50 5.67 4.26
C ALA A 144 6.96 4.23 4.02
N LEU A 145 8.10 4.05 3.34
CA LEU A 145 8.71 2.74 3.09
C LEU A 145 9.10 2.04 4.40
N SER A 146 9.71 2.73 5.36
CA SER A 146 10.04 2.15 6.67
C SER A 146 8.79 1.66 7.42
N ARG A 147 7.71 2.44 7.41
CA ARG A 147 6.43 2.03 8.03
C ARG A 147 5.81 0.82 7.34
N LEU A 148 5.90 0.76 6.02
CA LEU A 148 5.41 -0.38 5.25
C LEU A 148 6.27 -1.62 5.50
N GLY A 149 7.58 -1.49 5.64
CA GLY A 149 8.50 -2.59 5.93
C GLY A 149 8.14 -3.38 7.18
N ALA A 150 7.69 -2.70 8.25
CA ALA A 150 7.36 -3.32 9.53
C ALA A 150 6.18 -4.33 9.48
N GLY A 151 5.30 -4.27 8.48
CA GLY A 151 4.14 -5.17 8.42
C GLY A 151 3.64 -5.54 7.01
N ARG A 152 4.23 -4.95 5.97
CA ARG A 152 3.85 -5.11 4.56
C ARG A 152 5.09 -5.07 3.66
N ALA A 153 6.14 -5.79 4.03
CA ALA A 153 7.43 -5.81 3.32
C ALA A 153 7.30 -6.06 1.81
N HIS A 154 6.37 -6.93 1.39
CA HIS A 154 6.07 -7.22 -0.02
C HIS A 154 5.59 -6.01 -0.85
N LEU A 155 5.10 -4.95 -0.21
CA LEU A 155 4.66 -3.73 -0.89
C LEU A 155 5.76 -2.69 -1.03
N VAL A 156 6.87 -2.83 -0.30
CA VAL A 156 7.93 -1.81 -0.26
C VAL A 156 8.60 -1.67 -1.62
N GLY A 157 9.00 -2.77 -2.26
CA GLY A 157 9.64 -2.73 -3.59
C GLY A 157 8.76 -2.07 -4.65
N PRO A 158 7.50 -2.53 -4.86
CA PRO A 158 6.60 -1.91 -5.82
C PRO A 158 6.31 -0.42 -5.56
N ILE A 159 6.09 -0.03 -4.29
CA ILE A 159 5.81 1.37 -3.93
C ILE A 159 7.06 2.23 -4.07
N GLY A 160 8.23 1.69 -3.72
CA GLY A 160 9.50 2.36 -3.91
C GLY A 160 9.78 2.63 -5.39
N LYS A 161 9.56 1.65 -6.27
CA LYS A 161 9.66 1.86 -7.72
C LYS A 161 8.69 2.92 -8.22
N TYR A 162 7.49 3.01 -7.65
CA TYR A 162 6.56 4.10 -7.93
C TYR A 162 7.13 5.47 -7.50
N PHE A 163 7.75 5.58 -6.33
CA PHE A 163 8.42 6.82 -5.90
C PHE A 163 9.61 7.20 -6.79
N SER A 164 10.40 6.21 -7.22
CA SER A 164 11.50 6.41 -8.19
C SER A 164 11.00 6.91 -9.54
N THR A 165 9.93 6.31 -10.07
CA THR A 165 9.27 6.75 -11.31
C THR A 165 8.73 8.19 -11.22
N LYS A 166 8.36 8.65 -10.02
CA LYS A 166 7.93 10.03 -9.76
C LYS A 166 9.08 11.01 -9.53
N GLY A 167 10.32 10.54 -9.49
CA GLY A 167 11.50 11.36 -9.18
C GLY A 167 11.55 11.82 -7.73
N TRP A 168 10.86 11.13 -6.80
CA TRP A 168 10.85 11.49 -5.37
C TRP A 168 11.98 10.84 -4.58
N ILE A 169 12.53 9.73 -5.10
CA ILE A 169 13.64 8.98 -4.54
C ILE A 169 14.49 8.53 -5.73
N ASP A 170 15.81 8.65 -5.64
CA ASP A 170 16.74 8.07 -6.61
C ASP A 170 16.94 6.56 -6.38
N GLU A 171 17.31 5.82 -7.43
CA GLU A 171 17.41 4.35 -7.37
C GLU A 171 18.47 3.85 -6.37
N ASP A 172 19.53 4.63 -6.17
CA ASP A 172 20.60 4.30 -5.22
C ASP A 172 20.09 4.41 -3.78
N SER A 173 19.45 5.52 -3.43
CA SER A 173 18.79 5.72 -2.13
C SER A 173 17.70 4.68 -1.88
N LEU A 174 16.92 4.33 -2.91
CA LEU A 174 15.93 3.26 -2.81
C LEU A 174 16.61 1.93 -2.43
N SER A 175 17.68 1.56 -3.12
CA SER A 175 18.43 0.33 -2.86
C SER A 175 19.00 0.30 -1.44
N GLN A 176 19.51 1.44 -0.95
CA GLN A 176 19.98 1.58 0.44
C GLN A 176 18.84 1.39 1.45
N ILE A 177 17.68 2.03 1.22
CA ILE A 177 16.51 1.88 2.08
C ILE A 177 16.06 0.42 2.12
N LEU A 178 15.96 -0.25 0.96
CA LEU A 178 15.58 -1.66 0.87
C LEU A 178 16.56 -2.57 1.62
N SER A 179 17.86 -2.28 1.54
CA SER A 179 18.90 -3.04 2.23
C SER A 179 18.90 -2.83 3.75
N SER A 180 18.47 -1.66 4.20
CA SER A 180 18.38 -1.30 5.63
C SER A 180 17.13 -1.82 6.33
N LEU A 181 16.13 -2.26 5.57
CA LEU A 181 14.88 -2.75 6.16
C LEU A 181 15.15 -4.02 6.96
N PRO A 182 14.57 -4.14 8.16
CA PRO A 182 14.70 -5.36 8.94
C PRO A 182 14.19 -6.53 8.10
N SER A 183 15.07 -7.52 7.89
CA SER A 183 14.70 -8.78 7.27
C SER A 183 13.43 -9.30 7.93
N PRO A 184 12.46 -9.84 7.17
CA PRO A 184 11.31 -10.48 7.79
C PRO A 184 11.84 -11.46 8.83
N PRO A 185 11.22 -11.54 10.04
CA PRO A 185 11.69 -12.48 11.05
C PRO A 185 11.81 -13.82 10.36
N SER A 186 13.05 -14.33 10.29
CA SER A 186 13.28 -15.66 9.76
C SER A 186 12.37 -16.56 10.60
N ALA A 187 11.52 -17.33 9.93
CA ALA A 187 10.74 -18.35 10.61
C ALA A 187 11.74 -19.33 11.21
N SER A 188 12.20 -19.06 12.44
CA SER A 188 13.02 -19.99 13.20
C SER A 188 12.12 -21.18 13.52
N ARG A 189 12.26 -22.21 12.67
CA ARG A 189 12.13 -23.64 12.94
C ARG A 189 11.30 -23.99 14.19
N GLY A 190 10.11 -24.55 13.98
CA GLY A 190 9.41 -25.19 15.09
C GLY A 190 7.91 -25.50 14.96
N ARG A 191 7.32 -25.57 13.76
CA ARG A 191 6.08 -26.34 13.56
C ARG A 191 5.92 -26.63 12.08
N ASP A 192 6.04 -27.90 11.72
CA ASP A 192 5.79 -28.42 10.38
C ASP A 192 4.31 -28.20 10.01
N PRO A 193 3.97 -27.27 9.09
CA PRO A 193 2.61 -27.10 8.59
C PRO A 193 2.34 -28.03 7.39
N GLY A 194 3.35 -28.79 6.94
CA GLY A 194 3.36 -29.62 5.74
C GLY A 194 3.16 -31.11 5.99
N ALA A 195 3.08 -31.58 7.24
CA ALA A 195 2.72 -32.96 7.53
C ALA A 195 1.34 -33.38 6.97
N ALA A 196 0.43 -32.42 6.75
CA ALA A 196 -0.91 -32.68 6.22
C ALA A 196 -1.04 -32.58 4.69
N PHE A 197 0.02 -32.23 3.96
CA PHE A 197 -0.05 -32.04 2.50
C PHE A 197 1.15 -32.68 1.77
N ARG A 198 1.64 -33.82 2.28
CA ARG A 198 2.57 -34.72 1.56
C ARG A 198 1.85 -35.51 0.47
N GLY A 199 1.13 -34.82 -0.39
CA GLY A 199 0.61 -35.36 -1.64
C GLY A 199 1.22 -34.56 -2.78
N ASP A 200 2.19 -35.15 -3.46
CA ASP A 200 2.89 -34.58 -4.59
C ASP A 200 1.90 -34.10 -5.67
N THR A 201 1.95 -32.80 -6.01
CA THR A 201 1.73 -32.36 -7.38
C THR A 201 2.42 -31.04 -7.59
N VAL A 202 3.64 -31.13 -8.11
CA VAL A 202 4.32 -30.01 -8.77
C VAL A 202 3.47 -29.68 -10.00
N MET A 203 2.80 -28.52 -10.03
CA MET A 203 2.29 -27.98 -11.29
C MET A 203 3.51 -27.55 -12.10
N SER A 204 4.01 -28.43 -12.94
CA SER A 204 5.01 -28.10 -13.96
C SER A 204 4.33 -27.22 -15.02
N ASP A 205 4.88 -26.03 -15.25
CA ASP A 205 4.45 -25.14 -16.31
C ASP A 205 4.46 -25.87 -17.66
N ALA A 206 3.35 -25.78 -18.41
CA ALA A 206 3.29 -26.20 -19.79
C ALA A 206 4.07 -25.20 -20.65
N LEU A 207 5.39 -25.40 -20.77
CA LEU A 207 6.20 -24.76 -21.79
C LEU A 207 5.72 -25.25 -23.16
N VAL A 208 4.97 -24.40 -23.86
CA VAL A 208 4.82 -24.51 -25.30
C VAL A 208 6.15 -24.06 -25.90
N SER A 209 6.95 -25.02 -26.35
CA SER A 209 8.07 -24.78 -27.26
C SER A 209 7.82 -25.55 -28.55
N ASP A 210 7.35 -24.80 -29.54
CA ASP A 210 7.37 -25.17 -30.95
C ASP A 210 8.82 -25.05 -31.46
N ALA A 211 9.38 -26.14 -31.97
CA ALA A 211 10.53 -26.18 -32.86
C ALA A 211 10.82 -27.62 -33.30
N ALA A 212 10.11 -28.11 -34.32
CA ALA A 212 10.56 -29.25 -35.12
C ALA A 212 10.90 -28.74 -36.53
N SER A 213 12.18 -28.47 -36.76
CA SER A 213 12.73 -28.37 -38.12
C SER A 213 14.17 -28.90 -38.15
N ALA A 214 14.45 -29.63 -39.23
CA ALA A 214 15.70 -30.33 -39.62
C ALA A 214 15.97 -31.68 -38.89
N GLY A 215 16.12 -32.82 -39.58
CA GLY A 215 16.19 -33.04 -41.02
C GLY A 215 16.11 -34.54 -41.39
N SER A 216 15.71 -34.75 -42.64
CA SER A 216 16.21 -35.74 -43.62
C SER A 216 16.82 -37.05 -43.10
N HIS A 217 16.28 -38.18 -43.57
CA HIS A 217 17.01 -39.05 -44.51
C HIS A 217 16.04 -39.96 -45.28
N SER A 218 16.23 -39.99 -46.59
CA SER A 218 15.50 -40.79 -47.58
C SER A 218 15.90 -42.27 -47.53
N LEU A 219 14.92 -43.12 -47.83
CA LEU A 219 14.93 -44.54 -48.22
C LEU A 219 15.56 -45.54 -47.23
#